data_AF-A0AAU4G356-F1
#
_entry.id   AF-A0AAU4G356-F1
#
_cell.length_a   1.000
_cell.length_b   1.000
_cell.length_c   1.000
_cell.angle_alpha   90.00
_cell.angle_beta   90.00
_cell.angle_gamma   90.00
#
_symmetry.space_group_name_H-M   'P 1'
#
loop_
_entity.id
_entity.type
_entity.pdbx_description
1 polymer ?
#
loop_
_entity_poly.entity_id
_entity_poly.type
_entity_poly.pdbx_seq_one_letter_code
_entity_poly.pdbx_strand_id
1 'polypeptide(L)'
;MSSDITQITQLVLHERQGRDRGWWDQMRSCFTDDATVRLSWFRGSGAGFVAESEKMAARGDTAAHRLSPPVVHCHGDRALVELPAVIEMRTDLDGTQVDLASAARLCYRVERRDGRWLLASLDPVYERDSLAAAHPGVQLAVGPQDIAAYRPSYRFLSYVLSSRGYTIGDDLYGDDRPDQATRFYDDARTWLNA
;
A
#
# COMPACT_ATOMS: atom_id res chain seq x y z
N MET A 1 6.00 25.38 17.03
CA MET A 1 5.04 24.35 16.62
C MET A 1 5.51 23.77 15.28
N SER A 2 5.36 22.46 15.08
CA SER A 2 5.69 21.82 13.80
C SER A 2 4.69 22.26 12.72
N SER A 3 5.10 22.39 11.45
CA SER A 3 4.18 22.77 10.37
C SER A 3 3.18 21.65 10.05
N ASP A 4 2.02 21.99 9.49
CA ASP A 4 1.02 21.00 9.04
C ASP A 4 1.66 19.97 8.09
N ILE A 5 2.48 20.42 7.13
CA ILE A 5 3.22 19.55 6.21
C ILE A 5 4.07 18.53 6.97
N THR A 6 4.74 18.94 8.05
CA THR A 6 5.57 18.03 8.85
C THR A 6 4.70 17.03 9.62
N GLN A 7 3.59 17.48 10.21
CA GLN A 7 2.66 16.61 10.93
C GLN A 7 2.03 15.56 10.01
N ILE A 8 1.58 15.97 8.82
CA ILE A 8 0.99 15.11 7.79
C ILE A 8 2.04 14.11 7.26
N THR A 9 3.26 14.58 7.02
CA THR A 9 4.39 13.72 6.61
C THR A 9 4.66 12.65 7.67
N GLN A 10 4.77 13.04 8.95
CA GLN A 10 5.00 12.07 10.03
C GLN A 10 3.82 11.11 10.20
N LEU A 11 2.58 11.55 9.96
CA LEU A 11 1.39 10.69 10.04
C LEU A 11 1.48 9.49 9.09
N VAL A 12 1.75 9.71 7.79
CA VAL A 12 1.84 8.61 6.81
C VAL A 12 3.05 7.71 7.06
N LEU A 13 4.15 8.29 7.58
CA LEU A 13 5.34 7.52 7.96
C LEU A 13 5.10 6.66 9.20
N HIS A 14 4.40 7.19 10.21
CA HIS A 14 4.02 6.43 11.41
C HIS A 14 3.06 5.30 11.08
N GLU A 15 2.12 5.51 10.16
CA GLU A 15 1.21 4.46 9.76
C GLU A 15 1.97 3.31 9.06
N ARG A 16 2.84 3.62 8.09
CA ARG A 16 3.68 2.61 7.42
C ARG A 16 4.64 1.90 8.38
N GLN A 17 5.31 2.65 9.26
CA GLN A 17 6.19 2.08 10.27
C GLN A 17 5.41 1.17 11.22
N GLY A 18 4.22 1.59 11.64
CA GLY A 18 3.36 0.81 12.53
C GLY A 18 2.98 -0.52 11.90
N ARG A 19 2.58 -0.50 10.62
CA ARG A 19 2.32 -1.71 9.83
C ARG A 19 3.54 -2.64 9.78
N ASP A 20 4.69 -2.11 9.36
CA ASP A 20 5.88 -2.92 9.08
C ASP A 20 6.53 -3.50 10.35
N ARG A 21 6.32 -2.86 11.51
CA ARG A 21 6.89 -3.29 12.80
C ARG A 21 5.90 -4.02 13.70
N GLY A 22 4.64 -4.16 13.27
CA GLY A 22 3.57 -4.69 14.10
C GLY A 22 3.22 -3.82 15.30
N TRP A 23 3.44 -2.51 15.20
CA TRP A 23 3.04 -1.56 16.24
C TRP A 23 1.59 -1.14 15.99
N TRP A 24 0.67 -2.07 16.26
CA TRP A 24 -0.73 -1.96 15.85
C TRP A 24 -1.45 -0.78 16.49
N ASP A 25 -1.12 -0.41 17.73
CA ASP A 25 -1.70 0.77 18.38
C ASP A 25 -1.29 2.07 17.69
N GLN A 26 -0.01 2.18 17.26
CA GLN A 26 0.47 3.31 16.47
C GLN A 26 -0.29 3.39 15.14
N MET A 27 -0.33 2.29 14.39
CA MET A 27 -1.03 2.23 13.10
C MET A 27 -2.51 2.58 13.24
N ARG A 28 -3.19 2.04 14.27
CA ARG A 28 -4.62 2.30 14.55
C ARG A 28 -4.87 3.77 14.85
N SER A 29 -3.99 4.42 15.60
CA SER A 29 -4.13 5.83 15.98
C SER A 29 -4.05 6.82 14.80
N CYS A 30 -3.60 6.36 13.63
CA CYS A 30 -3.47 7.19 12.44
C CYS A 30 -4.78 7.38 11.69
N PHE A 31 -5.76 6.48 11.81
CA PHE A 31 -6.97 6.49 11.01
C PHE A 31 -8.12 7.27 11.65
N THR A 32 -8.96 7.86 10.80
CA THR A 32 -10.32 8.28 11.18
C THR A 32 -11.23 7.06 11.35
N ASP A 33 -12.31 7.20 12.12
CA ASP A 33 -13.24 6.09 12.39
C ASP A 33 -13.97 5.58 11.13
N ASP A 34 -14.18 6.47 10.15
CA ASP A 34 -14.80 6.24 8.85
C ASP A 34 -13.77 6.07 7.72
N ALA A 35 -12.48 5.93 8.04
CA ALA A 35 -11.44 5.79 7.05
C ALA A 35 -11.67 4.59 6.12
N THR A 36 -11.36 4.73 4.84
CA THR A 36 -11.46 3.64 3.85
C THR A 36 -10.09 3.25 3.30
N VAL A 37 -9.84 1.95 3.19
CA VAL A 37 -8.60 1.40 2.64
C VAL A 37 -8.93 0.46 1.48
N ARG A 38 -8.23 0.62 0.36
CA ARG A 38 -8.31 -0.28 -0.79
C ARG A 38 -6.91 -0.64 -1.28
N LEU A 39 -6.55 -1.90 -1.19
CA LEU A 39 -5.24 -2.47 -1.49
C LEU A 39 -5.40 -3.77 -2.29
N SER A 40 -4.28 -4.37 -2.70
CA SER A 40 -4.26 -5.63 -3.47
C SER A 40 -5.06 -6.75 -2.81
N TRP A 41 -4.92 -6.91 -1.49
CA TRP A 41 -5.50 -8.02 -0.73
C TRP A 41 -6.59 -7.57 0.25
N PHE A 42 -6.93 -6.27 0.31
CA PHE A 42 -7.84 -5.73 1.31
C PHE A 42 -8.71 -4.60 0.76
N ARG A 43 -10.00 -4.61 1.11
CA ARG A 43 -10.92 -3.49 0.87
C ARG A 43 -11.87 -3.37 2.06
N GLY A 44 -11.88 -2.23 2.74
CA GLY A 44 -12.69 -2.05 3.94
C GLY A 44 -12.34 -0.78 4.73
N SER A 45 -12.66 -0.79 6.02
CA SER A 45 -12.36 0.34 6.91
C SER A 45 -10.89 0.37 7.36
N GLY A 46 -10.42 1.52 7.85
CA GLY A 46 -9.10 1.66 8.48
C GLY A 46 -8.91 0.70 9.67
N ALA A 47 -9.92 0.59 10.54
CA ALA A 47 -9.91 -0.35 11.65
C ALA A 47 -9.82 -1.82 11.18
N GLY A 48 -10.57 -2.18 10.13
CA GLY A 48 -10.52 -3.50 9.51
C GLY A 48 -9.16 -3.79 8.89
N PHE A 49 -8.55 -2.79 8.26
CA PHE A 49 -7.22 -2.91 7.66
C PHE A 49 -6.16 -3.23 8.71
N VAL A 50 -6.16 -2.55 9.85
CA VAL A 50 -5.24 -2.86 10.97
C VAL A 50 -5.45 -4.29 11.45
N ALA A 51 -6.70 -4.71 11.66
CA ALA A 51 -7.03 -6.04 12.16
C ALA A 51 -6.60 -7.16 11.19
N GLU A 52 -6.84 -7.00 9.89
CA GLU A 52 -6.41 -8.00 8.90
C GLU A 52 -4.89 -7.98 8.69
N SER A 53 -4.24 -6.84 8.87
CA SER A 53 -2.77 -6.73 8.85
C SER A 53 -2.12 -7.48 10.01
N GLU A 54 -2.71 -7.38 11.20
CA GLU A 54 -2.28 -8.12 12.39
C GLU A 54 -2.42 -9.64 12.18
N LYS A 55 -3.53 -10.09 11.59
CA LYS A 55 -3.73 -11.51 11.22
C LYS A 55 -2.72 -11.98 10.17
N MET A 56 -2.46 -11.15 9.15
CA MET A 56 -1.47 -11.41 8.11
C MET A 56 -0.08 -11.60 8.73
N ALA A 57 0.34 -10.67 9.60
CA ALA A 57 1.62 -10.78 10.32
C ALA A 57 1.68 -12.01 11.24
N ALA A 58 0.59 -12.35 11.94
CA ALA A 58 0.53 -13.54 12.81
C ALA A 58 0.69 -14.87 12.03
N ARG A 59 0.37 -14.89 10.73
CA ARG A 59 0.64 -16.03 9.83
C ARG A 59 2.08 -16.07 9.31
N GLY A 60 2.91 -15.08 9.66
CA GLY A 60 4.28 -14.92 9.15
C GLY A 60 4.36 -14.19 7.81
N ASP A 61 3.25 -13.63 7.31
CA ASP A 61 3.22 -12.90 6.05
C ASP A 61 3.62 -11.44 6.30
N THR A 62 4.92 -11.19 6.44
CA THR A 62 5.44 -9.84 6.71
C THR A 62 5.97 -9.18 5.46
N ALA A 63 5.61 -7.91 5.26
CA ALA A 63 6.17 -7.05 4.23
C ALA A 63 6.95 -5.89 4.87
N ALA A 64 7.95 -5.39 4.17
CA ALA A 64 8.64 -4.15 4.52
C ALA A 64 8.49 -3.14 3.38
N HIS A 65 8.22 -1.88 3.69
CA HIS A 65 8.10 -0.82 2.69
C HIS A 65 9.38 0.01 2.65
N ARG A 66 10.03 0.06 1.48
CA ARG A 66 11.10 1.03 1.20
C ARG A 66 10.47 2.31 0.69
N LEU A 67 10.45 3.32 1.56
CA LEU A 67 9.77 4.58 1.30
C LEU A 67 10.69 5.59 0.61
N SER A 68 10.16 6.28 -0.40
CA SER A 68 10.74 7.51 -0.93
C SER A 68 10.14 8.73 -0.22
N PRO A 69 10.74 9.93 -0.36
CA PRO A 69 10.18 11.15 0.24
C PRO A 69 8.72 11.39 -0.20
N PRO A 70 7.79 11.64 0.75
CA PRO A 70 6.41 11.97 0.40
C PRO A 70 6.27 13.40 -0.12
N VAL A 71 5.27 13.61 -0.98
CA VAL A 71 4.82 14.95 -1.40
C VAL A 71 3.46 15.22 -0.78
N VAL A 72 3.32 16.38 -0.14
CA VAL A 72 2.10 16.80 0.57
C VAL A 72 1.48 18.01 -0.14
N HIS A 73 0.22 17.90 -0.52
CA HIS A 73 -0.62 19.02 -0.95
C HIS A 73 -1.66 19.30 0.13
N CYS A 74 -1.56 20.43 0.81
CA CYS A 74 -2.42 20.80 1.94
C CYS A 74 -3.30 21.99 1.58
N HIS A 75 -4.60 21.91 1.87
CA HIS A 75 -5.56 22.99 1.70
C HIS A 75 -6.57 22.96 2.85
N GLY A 76 -6.53 23.98 3.71
CA GLY A 76 -7.41 24.07 4.87
C GLY A 76 -7.26 22.87 5.82
N ASP A 77 -8.37 22.15 6.04
CA ASP A 77 -8.44 20.96 6.89
C ASP A 77 -8.23 19.65 6.13
N ARG A 78 -7.74 19.71 4.88
CA ARG A 78 -7.50 18.54 4.03
C ARG A 78 -6.10 18.52 3.47
N ALA A 79 -5.58 17.32 3.26
CA ALA A 79 -4.35 17.11 2.52
C ALA A 79 -4.38 15.83 1.68
N LEU A 80 -3.68 15.88 0.55
CA LEU A 80 -3.30 14.70 -0.24
C LEU A 80 -1.82 14.43 0.00
N VAL A 81 -1.49 13.16 0.20
CA VAL A 81 -0.11 12.71 0.31
C VAL A 81 0.13 11.61 -0.71
N GLU A 82 1.15 11.78 -1.53
CA GLU A 82 1.70 10.68 -2.31
C GLU A 82 3.02 10.23 -1.68
N LEU A 83 3.09 8.97 -1.30
CA LEU A 83 4.26 8.33 -0.69
C LEU A 83 4.69 7.15 -1.58
N PRO A 84 5.66 7.34 -2.48
CA PRO A 84 6.18 6.24 -3.28
C PRO A 84 6.86 5.20 -2.38
N ALA A 85 6.59 3.93 -2.64
CA ALA A 85 7.08 2.81 -1.85
C ALA A 85 7.40 1.61 -2.73
N VAL A 86 8.41 0.83 -2.32
CA VAL A 86 8.59 -0.55 -2.79
C VAL A 86 8.21 -1.49 -1.66
N ILE A 87 7.19 -2.31 -1.89
CA ILE A 87 6.73 -3.36 -1.00
C ILE A 87 7.64 -4.57 -1.22
N GLU A 88 8.45 -4.90 -0.22
CA GLU A 88 9.35 -6.03 -0.22
C GLU A 88 8.77 -7.18 0.61
N MET A 89 8.76 -8.39 0.04
CA MET A 89 8.40 -9.62 0.76
C MET A 89 9.39 -10.72 0.42
N ARG A 90 9.88 -11.41 1.45
CA ARG A 90 10.60 -12.68 1.30
C ARG A 90 9.66 -13.82 1.68
N THR A 91 9.45 -14.76 0.77
CA THR A 91 8.54 -15.90 0.99
C THR A 91 9.12 -17.17 0.39
N ASP A 92 8.62 -18.31 0.82
CA ASP A 92 8.75 -19.56 0.08
C ASP A 92 7.68 -19.61 -1.02
N LEU A 93 8.09 -20.06 -2.21
CA LEU A 93 7.22 -20.39 -3.33
C LEU A 93 7.67 -21.75 -3.88
N ASP A 94 6.85 -22.78 -3.67
CA ASP A 94 7.12 -24.16 -4.07
C ASP A 94 8.51 -24.68 -3.64
N GLY A 95 8.91 -24.39 -2.39
CA GLY A 95 10.20 -24.80 -1.82
C GLY A 95 11.38 -23.94 -2.25
N THR A 96 11.15 -22.86 -3.00
CA THR A 96 12.18 -21.87 -3.36
C THR A 96 11.93 -20.57 -2.62
N GLN A 97 12.94 -20.09 -1.88
CA GLN A 97 12.87 -18.76 -1.27
C GLN A 97 13.01 -17.68 -2.36
N VAL A 98 12.04 -16.77 -2.39
CA VAL A 98 11.95 -15.69 -3.37
C VAL A 98 11.86 -14.33 -2.67
N ASP A 99 12.42 -13.32 -3.32
CA ASP A 99 12.26 -11.92 -2.99
C ASP A 99 11.35 -11.25 -4.02
N LEU A 100 10.24 -10.71 -3.53
CA LEU A 100 9.34 -9.84 -4.27
C LEU A 100 9.69 -8.38 -3.96
N ALA A 101 9.70 -7.54 -5.00
CA ALA A 101 9.70 -6.09 -4.88
C ALA A 101 8.58 -5.51 -5.76
N SER A 102 7.59 -4.83 -5.16
CA SER A 102 6.46 -4.23 -5.87
C SER A 102 6.39 -2.72 -5.63
N ALA A 103 6.57 -1.94 -6.68
CA ALA A 103 6.57 -0.49 -6.64
C ALA A 103 5.13 0.06 -6.75
N ALA A 104 4.79 1.00 -5.87
CA ALA A 104 3.53 1.70 -5.87
C ALA A 104 3.66 3.12 -5.29
N ARG A 105 2.80 4.03 -5.74
CA ARG A 105 2.52 5.29 -5.06
C ARG A 105 1.39 5.07 -4.06
N LEU A 106 1.69 5.15 -2.77
CA LEU A 106 0.66 5.11 -1.73
C LEU A 106 0.02 6.49 -1.63
N CYS A 107 -1.23 6.63 -2.04
CA CYS A 107 -1.95 7.88 -2.04
C CYS A 107 -2.89 7.93 -0.83
N TYR A 108 -2.70 8.93 0.01
CA TYR A 108 -3.50 9.15 1.21
C TYR A 108 -4.36 10.41 1.06
N ARG A 109 -5.61 10.31 1.50
CA ARG A 109 -6.41 11.47 1.88
C ARG A 109 -6.29 11.65 3.38
N VAL A 110 -6.01 12.86 3.83
CA VAL A 110 -5.77 13.22 5.22
C VAL A 110 -6.69 14.37 5.61
N GLU A 111 -7.38 14.25 6.73
CA GLU A 111 -8.30 15.27 7.23
C GLU A 111 -7.91 15.69 8.64
N ARG A 112 -8.13 16.97 8.96
CA ARG A 112 -8.00 17.48 10.32
C ARG A 112 -9.33 17.32 11.06
N ARG A 113 -9.33 16.57 12.16
CA ARG A 113 -10.49 16.40 13.06
C ARG A 113 -10.06 16.70 14.49
N ASP A 114 -10.83 17.53 15.18
CA ASP A 114 -10.54 17.96 16.55
C ASP A 114 -9.09 18.45 16.76
N GLY A 115 -8.57 19.19 15.77
CA GLY A 115 -7.21 19.73 15.78
C GLY A 115 -6.09 18.73 15.48
N ARG A 116 -6.42 17.50 15.04
CA ARG A 116 -5.45 16.45 14.70
C ARG A 116 -5.59 15.99 13.26
N TRP A 117 -4.46 15.83 12.57
CA TRP A 117 -4.41 15.21 11.25
C TRP A 117 -4.56 13.68 11.36
N LEU A 118 -5.47 13.11 10.58
CA LEU A 118 -5.79 11.69 10.54
C LEU A 118 -6.02 11.21 9.11
N LEU A 119 -5.77 9.93 8.85
CA LEU A 119 -5.96 9.31 7.54
C LEU A 119 -7.46 9.05 7.30
N ALA A 120 -7.98 9.62 6.22
CA ALA A 120 -9.33 9.40 5.73
C ALA A 120 -9.38 8.31 4.64
N SER A 121 -8.33 8.18 3.83
CA SER A 121 -8.21 7.03 2.93
C SER A 121 -6.77 6.62 2.62
N LEU A 122 -6.63 5.38 2.15
CA LEU A 122 -5.42 4.85 1.53
C LEU A 122 -5.79 4.06 0.27
N ASP A 123 -5.28 4.54 -0.87
CA ASP A 123 -5.36 3.90 -2.17
C ASP A 123 -3.98 3.92 -2.84
N PRO A 124 -3.45 2.79 -3.32
CA PRO A 124 -2.20 2.75 -4.05
C PRO A 124 -2.45 2.89 -5.56
N VAL A 125 -1.48 3.49 -6.26
CA VAL A 125 -1.32 3.36 -7.71
C VAL A 125 -0.11 2.47 -7.95
N TYR A 126 -0.34 1.25 -8.45
CA TYR A 126 0.73 0.29 -8.71
C TYR A 126 1.48 0.59 -10.00
N GLU A 127 2.79 0.35 -10.01
CA GLU A 127 3.66 0.75 -11.13
C GLU A 127 4.22 -0.45 -11.86
N ARG A 128 4.96 -1.29 -11.12
CA ARG A 128 5.65 -2.48 -11.61
C ARG A 128 6.10 -3.34 -10.45
N ASP A 129 6.38 -4.60 -10.71
CA ASP A 129 7.02 -5.47 -9.74
C ASP A 129 8.02 -6.45 -10.37
N SER A 130 8.80 -7.09 -9.51
CA SER A 130 9.79 -8.10 -9.88
C SER A 130 9.83 -9.21 -8.83
N LEU A 131 10.06 -10.43 -9.28
CA LEU A 131 10.28 -11.61 -8.45
C LEU A 131 11.64 -12.23 -8.79
N ALA A 132 12.45 -12.50 -7.78
CA ALA A 132 13.76 -13.13 -7.95
C ALA A 132 13.95 -14.24 -6.92
N ALA A 133 14.74 -15.26 -7.24
CA ALA A 133 15.21 -16.19 -6.22
C ALA A 133 16.11 -15.44 -5.23
N ALA A 134 15.91 -15.68 -3.93
CA ALA A 134 16.72 -15.05 -2.88
C ALA A 134 18.19 -15.51 -2.92
N HIS A 135 18.44 -16.68 -3.51
CA HIS A 135 19.77 -17.24 -3.70
C HIS A 135 20.20 -17.13 -5.17
N PRO A 136 21.32 -16.45 -5.49
CA PRO A 136 21.83 -16.37 -6.84
C PRO A 136 22.07 -17.74 -7.47
N GLY A 137 21.73 -17.89 -8.75
CA GLY A 137 21.89 -19.14 -9.50
C GLY A 137 20.72 -20.11 -9.38
N VAL A 138 19.77 -19.88 -8.46
CA VAL A 138 18.52 -20.63 -8.40
C VAL A 138 17.56 -20.10 -9.47
N GLN A 139 17.00 -21.02 -10.27
CA GLN A 139 15.97 -20.70 -11.25
C GLN A 139 14.59 -20.83 -10.63
N LEU A 140 13.71 -19.84 -10.90
CA LEU A 140 12.32 -19.90 -10.49
C LEU A 140 11.51 -20.73 -11.49
N ALA A 141 10.69 -21.65 -10.98
CA ALA A 141 9.72 -22.40 -11.77
C ALA A 141 8.43 -21.58 -12.03
N VAL A 142 8.58 -20.30 -12.38
CA VAL A 142 7.45 -19.40 -12.67
C VAL A 142 7.51 -19.02 -14.15
N GLY A 143 6.63 -19.61 -14.95
CA GLY A 143 6.52 -19.38 -16.37
C GLY A 143 5.48 -18.32 -16.74
N PRO A 144 5.45 -17.87 -18.01
CA PRO A 144 4.51 -16.85 -18.46
C PRO A 144 3.02 -17.23 -18.23
N GLN A 145 2.69 -18.52 -18.29
CA GLN A 145 1.30 -18.99 -18.12
C GLN A 145 0.81 -18.88 -16.67
N ASP A 146 1.70 -19.07 -15.69
CA ASP A 146 1.37 -19.00 -14.27
C ASP A 146 0.95 -17.59 -13.84
N ILE A 147 1.42 -16.58 -14.59
CA ILE A 147 1.23 -15.17 -14.29
C ILE A 147 0.39 -14.41 -15.33
N ALA A 148 -0.09 -15.09 -16.37
CA ALA A 148 -0.79 -14.47 -17.50
C ALA A 148 -2.10 -13.76 -17.08
N ALA A 149 -2.75 -14.25 -16.03
CA ALA A 149 -4.00 -13.70 -15.52
C ALA A 149 -3.82 -12.41 -14.70
N TYR A 150 -2.60 -12.10 -14.23
CA TYR A 150 -2.37 -10.96 -13.34
C TYR A 150 -1.88 -9.72 -14.09
N ARG A 151 -2.36 -8.57 -13.63
CA ARG A 151 -2.08 -7.27 -14.23
C ARG A 151 -0.61 -6.87 -14.12
N PRO A 152 -0.01 -6.25 -15.17
CA PRO A 152 1.43 -5.96 -15.20
C PRO A 152 1.97 -5.09 -14.05
N SER A 153 1.16 -4.18 -13.50
CA SER A 153 1.60 -3.21 -12.50
C SER A 153 1.82 -3.80 -11.09
N TYR A 154 1.22 -4.96 -10.79
CA TYR A 154 1.34 -5.68 -9.52
C TYR A 154 1.19 -7.20 -9.71
N ARG A 155 1.81 -7.71 -10.80
CA ARG A 155 1.67 -9.08 -11.26
C ARG A 155 2.19 -10.10 -10.25
N PHE A 156 3.46 -9.95 -9.87
CA PHE A 156 4.12 -10.87 -8.96
C PHE A 156 3.61 -10.71 -7.52
N LEU A 157 3.21 -9.50 -7.12
CA LEU A 157 2.49 -9.28 -5.87
C LEU A 157 1.18 -10.07 -5.84
N SER A 158 0.40 -10.01 -6.91
CA SER A 158 -0.86 -10.75 -7.03
C SER A 158 -0.62 -12.26 -6.98
N TYR A 159 0.37 -12.74 -7.73
CA TYR A 159 0.71 -14.15 -7.80
C TYR A 159 1.15 -14.70 -6.43
N VAL A 160 2.08 -14.02 -5.76
CA VAL A 160 2.56 -14.41 -4.42
C VAL A 160 1.44 -14.38 -3.39
N LEU A 161 0.61 -13.35 -3.38
CA LEU A 161 -0.50 -13.28 -2.41
C LEU A 161 -1.57 -14.35 -2.72
N SER A 162 -1.85 -14.63 -4.00
CA SER A 162 -2.79 -15.68 -4.39
C SER A 162 -2.30 -17.07 -3.98
N SER A 163 -1.00 -17.38 -4.12
CA SER A 163 -0.44 -18.65 -3.67
C SER A 163 -0.51 -18.82 -2.15
N ARG A 164 -0.62 -17.72 -1.40
CA ARG A 164 -0.85 -17.70 0.06
C ARG A 164 -2.33 -17.62 0.45
N GLY A 165 -3.25 -17.72 -0.51
CA GLY A 165 -4.70 -17.79 -0.27
C GLY A 165 -5.41 -16.44 -0.15
N TYR A 166 -4.76 -15.34 -0.49
CA TYR A 166 -5.42 -14.03 -0.54
C TYR A 166 -6.22 -13.86 -1.83
N THR A 167 -7.38 -13.22 -1.74
CA THR A 167 -8.13 -12.77 -2.91
C THR A 167 -7.61 -11.41 -3.36
N ILE A 168 -7.26 -11.28 -4.64
CA ILE A 168 -6.66 -10.07 -5.19
C ILE A 168 -7.67 -9.26 -5.98
N GLY A 169 -7.74 -7.95 -5.71
CA GLY A 169 -8.56 -7.02 -6.47
C GLY A 169 -8.00 -6.77 -7.87
N ASP A 170 -8.84 -6.91 -8.91
CA ASP A 170 -8.45 -6.60 -10.30
C ASP A 170 -8.80 -5.15 -10.71
N ASP A 171 -9.60 -4.43 -9.91
CA ASP A 171 -10.10 -3.07 -10.18
C ASP A 171 -9.22 -1.95 -9.58
N LEU A 172 -7.97 -2.27 -9.21
CA LEU A 172 -7.06 -1.34 -8.54
C LEU A 172 -6.39 -0.36 -9.52
N TYR A 173 -5.93 0.78 -9.02
CA TYR A 173 -5.21 1.74 -9.86
C TYR A 173 -3.80 1.25 -10.17
N GLY A 174 -3.37 1.48 -11.40
CA GLY A 174 -1.98 1.22 -11.79
C GLY A 174 -1.67 1.81 -13.15
N ASP A 175 -0.38 1.94 -13.45
CA ASP A 175 0.11 2.56 -14.69
C ASP A 175 -0.25 1.77 -15.96
N ASP A 176 -0.65 0.49 -15.82
CA ASP A 176 -1.22 -0.32 -16.89
C ASP A 176 -2.66 0.09 -17.26
N ARG A 177 -3.31 0.95 -16.47
CA ARG A 177 -4.64 1.53 -16.73
C ARG A 177 -4.63 3.06 -16.51
N PRO A 178 -3.95 3.83 -17.37
CA PRO A 178 -3.68 5.26 -17.15
C PRO A 178 -4.94 6.13 -17.04
N ASP A 179 -6.02 5.80 -17.75
CA ASP A 179 -7.30 6.54 -17.66
C ASP A 179 -7.92 6.45 -16.26
N GLN A 180 -7.84 5.27 -15.61
CA GLN A 180 -8.36 5.07 -14.27
C GLN A 180 -7.50 5.80 -13.23
N ALA A 181 -6.18 5.74 -13.38
CA ALA A 181 -5.24 6.48 -12.52
C ALA A 181 -5.46 8.00 -12.65
N THR A 182 -5.65 8.51 -13.86
CA THR A 182 -5.91 9.94 -14.10
C THR A 182 -7.19 10.40 -13.39
N ARG A 183 -8.30 9.66 -13.56
CA ARG A 183 -9.56 9.95 -12.87
C ARG A 183 -9.41 9.91 -11.35
N PHE A 184 -8.68 8.94 -10.82
CA PHE A 184 -8.39 8.88 -9.39
C PHE A 184 -7.71 10.16 -8.87
N TYR A 185 -6.68 10.63 -9.57
CA TYR A 185 -6.00 11.88 -9.20
C TYR A 185 -6.88 13.12 -9.36
N ASP A 186 -7.74 13.17 -10.39
CA ASP A 186 -8.74 14.24 -10.56
C ASP A 186 -9.75 14.27 -9.41
N ASP A 187 -10.28 13.11 -9.01
CA ASP A 187 -11.21 12.98 -7.90
C ASP A 187 -10.54 13.37 -6.57
N ALA A 188 -9.29 12.96 -6.37
CA ALA A 188 -8.51 13.35 -5.20
C ALA A 188 -8.29 14.87 -5.13
N ARG A 189 -7.92 15.51 -6.25
CA ARG A 189 -7.76 16.97 -6.33
C ARG A 189 -9.08 17.72 -6.13
N THR A 190 -10.18 17.21 -6.66
CA THR A 190 -11.52 17.76 -6.43
C THR A 190 -11.85 17.73 -4.94
N TRP A 191 -11.63 16.59 -4.28
CA TRP A 191 -11.85 16.43 -2.84
C TRP A 191 -10.96 17.36 -2.00
N LEU A 192 -9.70 17.57 -2.37
CA LEU A 192 -8.80 18.48 -1.65
C LEU A 192 -9.29 19.94 -1.65
N ASN A 193 -10.00 20.35 -2.69
CA ASN A 193 -10.41 21.75 -2.90
C ASN A 193 -11.89 22.03 -2.59
N ALA A 194 -12.66 21.01 -2.21
CA ALA A 194 -14.07 21.13 -1.85
C ALA A 194 -14.24 21.61 -0.40
#